data_AF-A0A967PTV1-F1
#
_entry.id   AF-A0A967PTV1-F1
#
_cell.length_a   1.000
_cell.length_b   1.000
_cell.length_c   1.000
_cell.angle_alpha   90.00
_cell.angle_beta   90.00
_cell.angle_gamma   90.00
#
_symmetry.space_group_name_H-M   'P 1'
#
loop_
_entity.id
_entity.type
_entity.pdbx_description
1 polymer ?
#
loop_
_entity_poly.entity_id
_entity_poly.type
_entity_poly.pdbx_seq_one_letter_code
_entity_poly.pdbx_strand_id
1 'polypeptide(L)' 'VKGAVAMARLPDQVNPERNSSGSQYYITLDEQSFLDGQYTIFGKVINGMSVIEKIEIGDQMISIIIKNNQ' A
#
# COMPACT_ATOMS: atom_id res chain seq x y z
N VAL A 1 -4.18 -2.72 -9.70
CA VAL A 1 -3.44 -1.93 -10.71
C VAL A 1 -2.01 -1.69 -10.26
N LYS A 2 -1.00 -1.64 -11.15
CA LYS A 2 0.38 -1.29 -10.78
C LYS A 2 0.46 0.09 -10.11
N GLY A 3 1.23 0.19 -9.03
CA GLY A 3 1.43 1.40 -8.23
C GLY A 3 0.26 1.83 -7.34
N ALA A 4 -0.77 1.01 -7.12
CA ALA A 4 -1.78 1.29 -6.10
C ALA A 4 -1.16 1.27 -4.70
N VAL A 5 -1.57 2.23 -3.85
CA VAL A 5 -1.20 2.30 -2.44
C VAL A 5 -2.44 1.98 -1.60
N ALA A 6 -2.34 0.94 -0.79
CA ALA A 6 -3.47 0.41 -0.04
C ALA A 6 -3.10 0.02 1.39
N MET A 7 -4.08 0.10 2.29
CA MET A 7 -3.89 -0.26 3.70
C MET A 7 -3.78 -1.77 3.86
N ALA A 8 -2.81 -2.24 4.66
CA ALA A 8 -2.75 -3.62 5.11
C ALA A 8 -3.72 -3.86 6.27
N ARG A 9 -4.22 -5.09 6.41
CA ARG A 9 -5.12 -5.52 7.48
C ARG A 9 -4.85 -6.98 7.86
N LEU A 10 -5.37 -7.39 9.01
CA LEU A 10 -5.34 -8.79 9.45
C LEU A 10 -6.18 -9.68 8.51
N PRO A 11 -5.86 -10.98 8.42
CA PRO A 11 -6.65 -11.95 7.65
C PRO A 11 -8.09 -12.07 8.14
N ASP A 12 -9.01 -12.45 7.24
CA ASP A 12 -10.45 -12.55 7.50
C ASP A 12 -10.79 -13.50 8.66
N GLN A 13 -9.97 -14.53 8.93
CA GLN A 13 -10.16 -15.45 10.05
C GLN A 13 -10.10 -14.74 11.42
N VAL A 14 -9.30 -13.68 11.53
CA VAL A 14 -9.14 -12.88 12.76
C VAL A 14 -9.92 -11.56 12.67
N ASN A 15 -10.14 -11.05 11.44
CA ASN A 15 -10.80 -9.79 11.16
C ASN A 15 -11.86 -9.94 10.04
N PRO A 16 -12.99 -10.60 10.32
CA PRO A 16 -14.01 -10.88 9.31
C PRO A 16 -14.72 -9.62 8.80
N GLU A 17 -14.81 -8.59 9.64
CA GLU A 17 -15.40 -7.29 9.27
C GLU A 17 -14.42 -6.37 8.52
N ARG A 18 -13.16 -6.79 8.36
CA ARG A 18 -12.11 -6.06 7.63
C ARG A 18 -11.74 -4.69 8.23
N ASN A 19 -12.15 -4.41 9.46
CA ASN A 19 -11.94 -3.15 10.18
C ASN A 19 -10.68 -3.18 11.07
N SER A 20 -9.54 -3.60 10.53
CA SER A 20 -8.27 -3.67 11.30
C SER A 20 -7.10 -2.95 10.63
N SER A 21 -7.37 -2.05 9.68
CA SER A 21 -6.35 -1.26 9.03
C SER A 21 -5.67 -0.35 10.05
N GLY A 22 -4.37 -0.57 10.28
CA GLY A 22 -3.55 0.22 11.20
C GLY A 22 -2.73 1.28 10.47
N SER A 23 -1.43 1.28 10.69
CA SER A 23 -0.47 2.16 9.99
C SER A 23 0.27 1.50 8.83
N GLN A 24 0.15 0.18 8.69
CA GLN A 24 0.82 -0.58 7.64
C GLN A 24 0.09 -0.40 6.30
N TYR A 25 0.86 -0.24 5.23
CA TYR A 25 0.37 -0.13 3.86
C TYR A 25 1.31 -0.90 2.92
N TYR A 26 0.83 -1.14 1.70
CA TYR A 26 1.61 -1.76 0.64
C TYR A 26 1.46 -0.98 -0.66
N ILE A 27 2.43 -1.18 -1.55
CA ILE A 27 2.42 -0.67 -2.92
C ILE A 27 2.47 -1.87 -3.86
N THR A 28 1.52 -1.95 -4.79
CA THR A 28 1.48 -3.05 -5.77
C THR A 28 2.56 -2.86 -6.83
N LEU A 29 3.42 -3.86 -7.02
CA LEU A 29 4.45 -3.86 -8.09
C LEU A 29 3.89 -4.15 -9.48
N ASP A 30 2.71 -4.78 -9.54
CA ASP A 30 1.99 -5.08 -10.78
C ASP A 30 0.46 -5.06 -10.54
N GLU A 31 -0.34 -5.43 -11.53
CA GLU A 31 -1.77 -5.67 -11.37
C GLU A 31 -2.03 -6.86 -10.44
N GLN A 32 -2.89 -6.68 -9.42
CA GLN A 32 -3.22 -7.67 -8.40
C GLN A 32 -4.74 -7.72 -8.22
N SER A 33 -5.47 -8.15 -9.25
CA SER A 33 -6.94 -8.13 -9.29
C SER A 33 -7.61 -8.98 -8.19
N PHE A 34 -6.92 -9.98 -7.66
CA PHE A 34 -7.43 -10.77 -6.52
C PHE A 34 -7.54 -9.97 -5.21
N LEU A 35 -6.92 -8.79 -5.13
CA LEU A 35 -7.03 -7.89 -3.97
C LEU A 35 -8.23 -6.93 -4.09
N ASP A 36 -8.90 -6.90 -5.24
CA ASP A 36 -9.97 -5.93 -5.51
C ASP A 36 -11.18 -6.17 -4.59
N GLY A 37 -11.68 -5.07 -4.00
CA GLY A 37 -12.74 -5.12 -2.99
C GLY A 37 -12.33 -5.72 -1.64
N GLN A 38 -11.07 -6.15 -1.48
CA GLN A 38 -10.57 -6.76 -0.24
C GLN A 38 -9.81 -5.77 0.66
N TYR A 39 -9.25 -4.71 0.08
CA TYR A 39 -8.41 -3.73 0.77
C TYR A 39 -8.77 -2.30 0.36
N THR A 40 -8.59 -1.35 1.28
CA THR A 40 -8.84 0.07 1.03
C THR A 40 -7.67 0.71 0.31
N ILE A 41 -7.89 1.10 -0.95
CA ILE A 41 -6.96 1.91 -1.74
C ILE A 41 -7.16 3.38 -1.36
N PHE A 42 -6.08 4.10 -1.07
CA PHE A 42 -6.13 5.53 -0.71
C PHE A 42 -5.20 6.41 -1.54
N GLY A 43 -4.38 5.81 -2.41
CA GLY A 43 -3.47 6.56 -3.26
C GLY A 43 -2.91 5.75 -4.42
N LYS A 44 -2.15 6.43 -5.26
CA LYS A 44 -1.40 5.83 -6.36
C LYS A 44 -0.05 6.52 -6.48
N VAL A 45 0.99 5.74 -6.71
CA VAL A 45 2.32 6.26 -7.03
C VAL A 45 2.26 6.96 -8.38
N ILE A 46 2.56 8.26 -8.39
CA ILE A 46 2.60 9.08 -9.61
C ILE A 46 4.02 9.23 -10.18
N ASN A 47 5.05 9.03 -9.34
CA ASN A 47 6.46 9.09 -9.72
C ASN A 47 7.29 8.16 -8.80
N GLY A 48 8.44 7.68 -9.27
CA GLY A 48 9.37 6.88 -8.46
C GLY A 48 9.10 5.38 -8.45
N MET A 49 8.29 4.84 -9.36
CA MET A 49 8.08 3.38 -9.47
C MET A 49 9.39 2.61 -9.67
N SER A 50 10.35 3.16 -10.42
CA SER A 50 11.68 2.56 -10.62
C SER A 50 12.53 2.49 -9.35
N VAL A 51 12.21 3.28 -8.32
CA VAL A 51 12.82 3.17 -6.99
C VAL A 51 12.14 2.06 -6.21
N ILE A 52 10.79 2.01 -6.24
CA ILE A 52 10.00 0.99 -5.55
C ILE A 52 10.36 -0.42 -6.03
N GLU A 53 10.57 -0.61 -7.33
CA GLU A 53 10.97 -1.89 -7.93
C GLU A 53 12.36 -2.38 -7.49
N LYS A 54 13.16 -1.51 -6.85
CA LYS A 54 14.51 -1.83 -6.35
C LYS A 54 14.57 -1.97 -4.83
N ILE A 55 13.44 -1.83 -4.13
CA ILE A 55 13.40 -1.97 -2.67
C ILE A 55 13.69 -3.43 -2.31
N GLU A 56 14.60 -3.61 -1.34
CA GLU A 56 15.01 -4.92 -0.84
C GLU A 56 14.64 -5.10 0.65
N ILE A 57 14.67 -6.35 1.11
CA ILE A 57 14.42 -6.66 2.52
C ILE A 57 15.48 -5.97 3.39
N GLY A 58 15.01 -5.14 4.32
CA GLY A 58 15.88 -4.37 5.23
C GLY A 58 15.95 -2.88 4.88
N ASP A 59 15.48 -2.47 3.70
CA ASP A 59 15.36 -1.05 3.37
C ASP A 59 14.43 -0.33 4.35
N GLN A 60 14.86 0.87 4.76
CA GLN A 60 14.16 1.66 5.75
C GLN A 60 13.54 2.91 5.13
N MET A 61 12.29 3.16 5.52
CA MET A 61 11.64 4.44 5.26
C MET A 61 12.16 5.49 6.23
N ILE A 62 12.97 6.43 5.73
CA ILE A 62 13.63 7.44 6.57
C ILE A 62 12.67 8.57 6.96
N SER A 63 11.81 9.02 6.04
CA SER A 63 10.85 10.08 6.31
C SER A 63 9.62 9.99 5.38
N ILE A 64 8.48 10.44 5.90
CA ILE A 64 7.26 10.68 5.13
C ILE A 64 6.88 12.15 5.31
N ILE A 65 6.58 12.84 4.20
CA ILE A 65 6.12 14.22 4.22
C ILE A 65 4.77 14.29 3.50
N ILE A 66 3.73 14.72 4.22
CA ILE A 66 2.42 15.01 3.65
C ILE A 66 2.38 16.50 3.33
N LYS A 67 2.12 16.83 2.06
CA LYS A 67 1.92 18.21 1.61
C LYS A 67 0.52 18.34 1.06
N ASN A 68 -0.17 19.41 1.42
CA ASN A 68 -1.38 19.80 0.71
C ASN A 68 -0.96 20.44 -0.61
N ASN A 69 -1.65 20.09 -1.70
CA ASN A 69 -1.43 20.70 -3.00
C ASN A 69 -2.10 22.09 -3.06
N GLN A 70 -1.56 23.07 -2.32
CA GLN A 70 -1.82 24.47 -2.60
C GLN A 70 -1.01 24.93 -3.81
#